data_AF-A0A957WQB9-F1
#
_entry.id   AF-A0A957WQB9-F1
#
_cell.length_a   1.000
_cell.length_b   1.000
_cell.length_c   1.000
_cell.angle_alpha   90.00
_cell.angle_beta   90.00
_cell.angle_gamma   90.00
#
_symmetry.space_group_name_H-M   'P 1'
#
loop_
_entity.id
_entity.type
_entity.pdbx_description
1 polymer ?
#
loop_
_entity_poly.entity_id
_entity_poly.type
_entity_poly.pdbx_seq_one_letter_code
_entity_poly.pdbx_strand_id
1 'polypeptide(L)'
;MSLRIKLASLFIFVALSILVIGLVNIQLMRGTTQEYTKLTDQNVPVFEALGHIHSSVTKIREETLTVLLLISEAQQSQTTPHQLDQEILEEYEEVEEAYQDFTLWLDHYSALVTDPRRQALVQEIAQVGRDGFEASQMIITLKEQEGSGDTIFGHRDNLEQAEKDIDALLNTAIDLERAAFNANRSQANSNANLTYAINTISILASLGLAIFTGWIISRTVADPITKLK
;
A
#
# COMPACT_ATOMS: atom_id res chain seq x y z
N MET A 1 -47.35 -41.74 8.73
CA MET A 1 -46.55 -41.13 7.63
C MET A 1 -45.94 -42.24 6.80
N SER A 2 -46.08 -42.21 5.47
CA SER A 2 -45.48 -43.23 4.60
C SER A 2 -43.94 -43.13 4.63
N LEU A 3 -43.25 -44.26 4.43
CA LEU A 3 -41.79 -44.34 4.41
C LEU A 3 -41.16 -43.32 3.46
N ARG A 4 -41.84 -43.03 2.34
CA ARG A 4 -41.45 -42.04 1.33
C ARG A 4 -41.40 -40.62 1.90
N ILE A 5 -42.39 -40.22 2.70
CA ILE A 5 -42.43 -38.87 3.28
C ILE A 5 -41.33 -38.70 4.32
N LYS A 6 -41.03 -39.73 5.12
CA LYS A 6 -39.94 -39.70 6.11
C LYS A 6 -38.56 -39.55 5.45
N LEU A 7 -38.31 -40.29 4.36
CA LEU A 7 -37.06 -40.18 3.59
C LEU A 7 -36.94 -38.81 2.91
N ALA A 8 -38.02 -38.32 2.30
CA ALA A 8 -38.03 -37.01 1.66
C ALA A 8 -37.77 -35.88 2.66
N SER A 9 -38.41 -35.89 3.84
CA SER A 9 -38.20 -34.87 4.87
C SER A 9 -36.77 -34.88 5.41
N LEU A 10 -36.18 -36.08 5.59
CA LEU A 10 -34.81 -36.24 6.06
C LEU A 10 -33.81 -35.68 5.04
N PHE A 11 -34.03 -35.98 3.75
CA PHE A 11 -33.18 -35.49 2.66
C PHE A 11 -33.27 -33.96 2.52
N ILE A 12 -34.48 -33.40 2.57
CA ILE A 12 -34.71 -31.95 2.54
C ILE A 12 -34.00 -31.26 3.71
N PHE A 13 -34.09 -31.84 4.92
CA PHE A 13 -33.42 -31.30 6.11
C PHE A 13 -31.90 -31.28 5.95
N VAL A 14 -31.29 -32.37 5.48
CA VAL A 14 -29.85 -32.42 5.22
C VAL A 14 -29.43 -31.41 4.15
N ALA A 15 -30.18 -31.31 3.05
CA ALA A 15 -29.91 -30.37 1.97
C ALA A 15 -29.98 -28.91 2.45
N LEU A 16 -30.98 -28.55 3.26
CA LEU A 16 -31.12 -27.21 3.87
C LEU A 16 -29.95 -26.89 4.79
N SER A 17 -29.52 -27.83 5.63
CA SER A 17 -28.38 -27.64 6.53
C SER A 17 -27.08 -27.38 5.75
N ILE A 18 -26.83 -28.15 4.68
CA ILE A 18 -25.66 -27.94 3.80
C ILE A 18 -25.72 -26.56 3.14
N LEU A 19 -26.91 -26.13 2.69
CA LEU A 19 -27.10 -24.83 2.05
C LEU A 19 -26.81 -23.67 3.02
N VAL A 20 -27.30 -23.75 4.26
CA VAL A 20 -27.03 -22.73 5.29
C VAL A 20 -25.53 -22.64 5.60
N ILE A 21 -24.86 -23.79 5.78
CA ILE A 21 -23.41 -23.84 6.00
C ILE A 21 -22.66 -23.21 4.82
N GLY A 22 -23.05 -23.56 3.60
CA GLY A 22 -22.46 -23.00 2.38
C GLY A 22 -22.58 -21.48 2.29
N LEU A 23 -23.76 -20.92 2.60
CA LEU A 23 -23.99 -19.48 2.61
C LEU A 23 -23.12 -18.75 3.65
N VAL A 24 -23.02 -19.30 4.87
CA VAL A 24 -22.17 -18.73 5.92
C VAL A 24 -20.70 -18.73 5.48
N ASN A 25 -20.21 -19.83 4.91
CA ASN A 25 -18.83 -19.92 4.43
C ASN A 25 -18.54 -18.93 3.29
N ILE A 26 -19.45 -18.76 2.33
CA ILE A 26 -19.32 -17.75 1.26
C ILE A 26 -19.23 -16.33 1.86
N GLN A 27 -20.08 -16.01 2.84
CA GLN A 27 -20.08 -14.69 3.47
C GLN A 27 -18.76 -14.40 4.19
N LEU A 28 -18.23 -15.38 4.94
CA LEU A 28 -16.96 -15.27 5.66
C LEU A 28 -15.76 -15.16 4.71
N MET A 29 -15.77 -15.92 3.62
CA MET A 29 -14.72 -15.87 2.61
C MET A 29 -14.68 -14.51 1.90
N ARG A 30 -15.85 -13.94 1.56
CA ARG A 30 -15.94 -12.58 1.02
C ARG A 30 -15.35 -11.53 1.96
N GLY A 31 -15.64 -11.61 3.26
CA GLY A 31 -15.08 -10.69 4.26
C GLY A 31 -13.55 -10.80 4.35
N THR A 32 -13.02 -12.03 4.37
CA THR A 32 -11.57 -12.26 4.36
C THR A 32 -10.91 -11.73 3.08
N THR A 33 -11.50 -11.98 1.91
CA THR A 33 -10.99 -11.47 0.63
C THR A 33 -10.98 -9.94 0.61
N GLN A 34 -12.04 -9.28 1.06
CA GLN A 34 -12.10 -7.81 1.09
C GLN A 34 -11.00 -7.20 1.98
N GLU A 35 -10.73 -7.79 3.15
CA GLU A 35 -9.66 -7.32 4.03
C GLU A 35 -8.27 -7.56 3.44
N TYR A 36 -8.07 -8.67 2.72
CA TYR A 36 -6.84 -8.89 1.95
C TYR A 36 -6.66 -7.88 0.82
N THR A 37 -7.71 -7.60 0.05
CA THR A 37 -7.71 -6.59 -1.01
C THR A 37 -7.36 -5.22 -0.47
N LYS A 38 -7.86 -4.82 0.71
CA LYS A 38 -7.44 -3.56 1.35
C LYS A 38 -5.94 -3.56 1.65
N LEU A 39 -5.40 -4.66 2.18
CA LEU A 39 -3.96 -4.76 2.49
C LEU A 39 -3.07 -4.68 1.25
N THR A 40 -3.43 -5.36 0.16
CA THR A 40 -2.60 -5.41 -1.06
C THR A 40 -2.80 -4.20 -1.95
N ASP A 41 -4.04 -3.77 -2.16
CA ASP A 41 -4.36 -2.83 -3.23
C ASP A 41 -4.43 -1.39 -2.73
N GLN A 42 -4.48 -1.17 -1.40
CA GLN A 42 -4.49 0.19 -0.82
C GLN A 42 -3.16 0.52 -0.14
N ASN A 43 -2.61 -0.38 0.69
CA ASN A 43 -1.45 -0.02 1.51
C ASN A 43 -0.11 -0.12 0.77
N VAL A 44 0.07 -1.09 -0.13
CA VAL A 44 1.34 -1.24 -0.88
C VAL A 44 1.60 -0.05 -1.80
N PRO A 45 0.62 0.41 -2.63
CA PRO A 45 0.83 1.57 -3.49
C PRO A 45 1.16 2.85 -2.73
N VAL A 46 0.67 2.99 -1.48
CA VAL A 46 1.00 4.14 -0.64
C VAL A 46 2.48 4.13 -0.24
N PHE A 47 3.02 3.00 0.21
CA PHE A 47 4.44 2.92 0.56
C PHE A 47 5.34 3.09 -0.66
N GLU A 48 4.93 2.57 -1.81
CA GLU A 48 5.61 2.78 -3.09
C GLU A 48 5.67 4.27 -3.45
N ALA A 49 4.53 4.97 -3.39
CA ALA A 49 4.48 6.41 -3.66
C ALA A 49 5.37 7.22 -2.71
N LEU A 50 5.34 6.93 -1.40
CA LEU A 50 6.21 7.58 -0.42
C LEU A 50 7.70 7.31 -0.68
N GLY A 51 8.05 6.09 -1.12
CA GLY A 51 9.41 5.74 -1.50
C GLY A 51 9.91 6.49 -2.74
N HIS A 52 9.05 6.66 -3.75
CA HIS A 52 9.38 7.45 -4.93
C HIS A 52 9.51 8.94 -4.61
N ILE A 53 8.64 9.50 -3.76
CA ILE A 53 8.74 10.89 -3.29
C ILE A 53 10.11 11.13 -2.63
N HIS A 54 10.53 10.24 -1.72
CA HIS A 54 11.86 10.32 -1.09
C HIS A 54 12.97 10.29 -2.15
N SER A 55 12.93 9.30 -3.05
CA SER A 55 13.94 9.13 -4.09
C SER A 55 14.07 10.35 -4.98
N SER A 56 12.96 10.97 -5.38
CA SER A 56 12.95 12.16 -6.23
C SER A 56 13.58 13.36 -5.52
N VAL A 57 13.31 13.55 -4.22
CA VAL A 57 13.89 14.64 -3.43
C VAL A 57 15.40 14.46 -3.24
N THR A 58 15.84 13.23 -2.96
CA THR A 58 17.27 12.92 -2.92
C THR A 58 17.93 13.21 -4.26
N LYS A 59 17.29 12.82 -5.38
CA LYS A 59 17.80 13.09 -6.73
C LYS A 59 17.92 14.58 -7.02
N ILE A 60 16.91 15.39 -6.71
CA ILE A 60 16.98 16.86 -6.86
C ILE A 60 18.25 17.40 -6.18
N ARG A 61 18.51 16.97 -4.94
CA ARG A 61 19.71 17.40 -4.21
C ARG A 61 20.99 16.92 -4.87
N GLU A 62 21.08 15.63 -5.22
CA GLU A 62 22.26 15.03 -5.82
C GLU A 62 22.64 15.76 -7.11
N GLU A 63 21.69 15.92 -8.03
CA GLU A 63 21.98 16.58 -9.32
C GLU A 63 22.27 18.07 -9.14
N THR A 64 21.63 18.76 -8.18
CA THR A 64 22.00 20.14 -7.85
C THR A 64 23.47 20.25 -7.42
N LEU A 65 23.95 19.30 -6.62
CA LEU A 65 25.34 19.27 -6.17
C LEU A 65 26.30 18.87 -7.31
N THR A 66 25.87 17.97 -8.21
CA THR A 66 26.60 17.61 -9.44
C THR A 66 26.78 18.82 -10.34
N VAL A 67 25.70 19.56 -10.66
CA VAL A 67 25.75 20.81 -11.43
C VAL A 67 26.73 21.81 -10.81
N LEU A 68 26.67 22.01 -9.49
CA LEU A 68 27.58 22.91 -8.78
C LEU A 68 29.05 22.51 -8.91
N LEU A 69 29.34 21.20 -8.86
CA LEU A 69 30.68 20.67 -9.04
C LEU A 69 31.16 20.90 -10.47
N LEU A 70 30.36 20.53 -11.47
CA LEU A 70 30.69 20.69 -12.89
C LEU A 70 30.97 22.14 -13.27
N ILE A 71 30.13 23.09 -12.83
CA ILE A 71 30.38 24.52 -13.08
C ILE A 71 31.68 24.97 -12.41
N SER A 72 32.00 24.47 -11.20
CA SER A 72 33.25 24.82 -10.52
C SER A 72 34.48 24.25 -11.24
N GLU A 73 34.39 23.03 -11.75
CA GLU A 73 35.46 22.42 -12.54
C GLU A 73 35.63 23.11 -13.89
N ALA A 74 34.54 23.53 -14.54
CA ALA A 74 34.54 24.32 -15.77
C ALA A 74 35.34 25.62 -15.63
N GLN A 75 35.15 26.32 -14.52
CA GLN A 75 35.84 27.58 -14.23
C GLN A 75 37.34 27.38 -13.96
N GLN A 76 37.76 26.19 -13.53
CA GLN A 76 39.16 25.90 -13.17
C GLN A 76 39.94 25.18 -14.27
N SER A 77 39.27 24.52 -15.21
CA SER A 77 39.88 23.61 -16.16
C SER A 77 39.99 24.21 -17.56
N GLN A 78 41.05 23.85 -18.31
CA GLN A 78 41.18 24.15 -19.75
C GLN A 78 40.37 23.16 -20.62
N THR A 79 39.32 22.55 -20.06
CA THR A 79 38.52 21.51 -20.72
C THR A 79 37.79 22.11 -21.92
N THR A 80 37.58 21.31 -22.97
CA THR A 80 36.87 21.75 -24.18
C THR A 80 35.46 22.23 -23.80
N PRO A 81 35.13 23.52 -23.97
CA PRO A 81 33.91 24.12 -23.42
C PRO A 81 32.63 23.36 -23.78
N HIS A 82 32.57 22.84 -25.01
CA HIS A 82 31.36 22.27 -25.58
C HIS A 82 30.88 20.95 -24.94
N GLN A 83 31.77 20.13 -24.40
CA GLN A 83 31.37 18.86 -23.76
C GLN A 83 30.85 19.10 -22.34
N LEU A 84 31.43 20.07 -21.65
CA LEU A 84 31.06 20.40 -20.28
C LEU A 84 29.75 21.19 -20.22
N ASP A 85 29.51 22.07 -21.21
CA ASP A 85 28.22 22.76 -21.35
C ASP A 85 27.06 21.78 -21.58
N GLN A 86 27.30 20.68 -22.30
CA GLN A 86 26.29 19.65 -22.53
C GLN A 86 25.99 18.85 -21.26
N GLU A 87 27.03 18.44 -20.52
CA GLU A 87 26.89 17.69 -19.27
C GLU A 87 26.15 18.52 -18.21
N ILE A 88 26.48 19.82 -18.08
CA ILE A 88 25.75 20.74 -17.19
C ILE A 88 24.27 20.85 -17.56
N LEU A 89 23.96 20.92 -18.87
CA LEU A 89 22.58 20.99 -19.34
C LEU A 89 21.81 19.70 -19.05
N GLU A 90 22.44 18.54 -19.27
CA GLU A 90 21.85 17.22 -18.96
C GLU A 90 21.50 17.14 -17.46
N GLU A 91 22.43 17.49 -16.58
CA GLU A 91 22.21 17.48 -15.13
C GLU A 91 21.12 18.48 -14.68
N TYR A 92 21.01 19.64 -15.35
CA TYR A 92 19.90 20.57 -15.10
C TYR A 92 18.54 19.96 -15.48
N GLU A 93 18.46 19.29 -16.63
CA GLU A 93 17.26 18.57 -17.06
C GLU A 93 16.91 17.46 -16.06
N GLU A 94 17.90 16.76 -15.50
CA GLU A 94 17.67 15.73 -14.48
C GLU A 94 17.06 16.28 -13.17
N VAL A 95 17.43 17.51 -12.76
CA VAL A 95 16.81 18.20 -11.62
C VAL A 95 15.32 18.46 -11.88
N GLU A 96 14.98 18.96 -13.07
CA GLU A 96 13.60 19.25 -13.48
C GLU A 96 12.78 17.97 -13.58
N GLU A 97 13.33 16.90 -14.16
CA GLU A 97 12.69 15.59 -14.24
C GLU A 97 12.43 15.02 -12.85
N ALA A 98 13.40 15.11 -11.94
CA ALA A 98 13.24 14.65 -10.56
C ALA A 98 12.11 15.39 -9.84
N TYR A 99 11.95 16.70 -10.08
CA TYR A 99 10.82 17.46 -9.53
C TYR A 99 9.48 17.07 -10.15
N GLN A 100 9.43 16.81 -11.45
CA GLN A 100 8.22 16.30 -12.11
C GLN A 100 7.81 14.95 -11.53
N ASP A 101 8.75 14.03 -11.35
CA ASP A 101 8.51 12.75 -10.69
C ASP A 101 8.02 12.93 -9.26
N PHE A 102 8.64 13.84 -8.49
CA PHE A 102 8.18 14.18 -7.14
C PHE A 102 6.69 14.60 -7.15
N THR A 103 6.30 15.51 -8.04
CA THR A 103 4.91 15.97 -8.12
C THR A 103 3.95 14.87 -8.55
N LEU A 104 4.33 14.04 -9.52
CA LEU A 104 3.54 12.90 -9.99
C LEU A 104 3.26 11.92 -8.86
N TRP A 105 4.30 11.53 -8.12
CA TRP A 105 4.16 10.57 -7.02
C TRP A 105 3.45 11.16 -5.81
N LEU A 106 3.57 12.47 -5.57
CA LEU A 106 2.80 13.16 -4.56
C LEU A 106 1.30 13.21 -4.90
N ASP A 107 0.95 13.47 -6.15
CA ASP A 107 -0.43 13.41 -6.63
C ASP A 107 -1.00 11.98 -6.50
N HIS A 108 -0.19 10.97 -6.83
CA HIS A 108 -0.56 9.57 -6.63
C HIS A 108 -0.80 9.24 -5.15
N TYR A 109 0.10 9.67 -4.26
CA TYR A 109 -0.09 9.52 -2.81
C TYR A 109 -1.36 10.23 -2.33
N SER A 110 -1.59 11.47 -2.78
CA SER A 110 -2.79 12.25 -2.47
C SER A 110 -4.09 11.55 -2.87
N ALA A 111 -4.11 10.91 -4.04
CA ALA A 111 -5.27 10.16 -4.53
C ALA A 111 -5.57 8.90 -3.71
N LEU A 112 -4.56 8.31 -3.07
CA LEU A 112 -4.70 7.09 -2.25
C LEU A 112 -5.15 7.39 -0.83
N VAL A 113 -4.92 8.62 -0.33
CA VAL A 113 -5.25 9.00 1.05
C VAL A 113 -6.50 9.85 1.13
N THR A 114 -7.44 9.49 2.00
CA THR A 114 -8.68 10.26 2.22
C THR A 114 -8.80 10.85 3.62
N ASP A 115 -7.92 10.42 4.54
CA ASP A 115 -7.92 10.88 5.91
C ASP A 115 -7.40 12.33 6.02
N PRO A 116 -8.07 13.23 6.78
CA PRO A 116 -7.66 14.62 6.89
C PRO A 116 -6.22 14.84 7.37
N ARG A 117 -5.69 13.96 8.24
CA ARG A 117 -4.32 14.11 8.75
C ARG A 117 -3.30 13.77 7.67
N ARG A 118 -3.59 12.75 6.86
CA ARG A 118 -2.74 12.39 5.71
C ARG A 118 -2.79 13.46 4.63
N GLN A 119 -3.97 14.03 4.38
CA GLN A 119 -4.13 15.13 3.44
C GLN A 119 -3.37 16.40 3.90
N ALA A 120 -3.27 16.65 5.21
CA ALA A 120 -2.40 17.70 5.72
C ALA A 120 -0.91 17.41 5.42
N LEU A 121 -0.46 16.17 5.64
CA LEU A 121 0.92 15.76 5.30
C LEU A 121 1.22 15.93 3.80
N VAL A 122 0.28 15.60 2.91
CA VAL A 122 0.43 15.84 1.47
C VAL A 122 0.72 17.31 1.18
N GLN A 123 -0.02 18.22 1.82
CA GLN A 123 0.16 19.67 1.63
C GLN A 123 1.51 20.16 2.18
N GLU A 124 1.91 19.66 3.35
CA GLU A 124 3.21 19.99 3.95
C GLU A 124 4.37 19.47 3.08
N ILE A 125 4.29 18.22 2.61
CA ILE A 125 5.29 17.64 1.69
C ILE A 125 5.35 18.44 0.38
N ALA A 126 4.20 18.82 -0.19
CA ALA A 126 4.15 19.63 -1.40
C ALA A 126 4.86 20.98 -1.25
N GLN A 127 4.64 21.64 -0.10
CA GLN A 127 5.25 22.93 0.19
C GLN A 127 6.76 22.79 0.35
N VAL A 128 7.22 21.88 1.21
CA VAL A 128 8.66 21.69 1.46
C VAL A 128 9.39 21.22 0.19
N GLY A 129 8.78 20.34 -0.61
CA GLY A 129 9.36 19.90 -1.89
C GLY A 129 9.50 21.03 -2.90
N ARG A 130 8.52 21.95 -2.95
CA ARG A 130 8.63 23.17 -3.76
C ARG A 130 9.74 24.08 -3.25
N ASP A 131 9.81 24.33 -1.95
CA ASP A 131 10.83 25.19 -1.35
C ASP A 131 12.25 24.63 -1.60
N GLY A 132 12.42 23.31 -1.52
CA GLY A 132 13.66 22.63 -1.87
C GLY A 132 14.03 22.78 -3.35
N PHE A 133 13.06 22.58 -4.25
CA PHE A 133 13.27 22.76 -5.69
C PHE A 133 13.59 24.23 -6.07
N GLU A 134 12.90 25.20 -5.47
CA GLU A 134 13.21 26.62 -5.65
C GLU A 134 14.61 26.96 -5.14
N ALA A 135 15.03 26.41 -4.00
CA ALA A 135 16.39 26.56 -3.50
C ALA A 135 17.42 25.97 -4.47
N SER A 136 17.16 24.80 -5.04
CA SER A 136 17.98 24.16 -6.08
C SER A 136 18.15 25.06 -7.31
N GLN A 137 17.05 25.55 -7.89
CA GLN A 137 17.12 26.45 -9.05
C GLN A 137 17.90 27.74 -8.76
N MET A 138 17.74 28.31 -7.56
CA MET A 138 18.47 29.50 -7.15
C MET A 138 19.97 29.23 -7.02
N ILE A 139 20.36 28.07 -6.48
CA ILE A 139 21.76 27.65 -6.41
C ILE A 139 22.39 27.60 -7.80
N ILE A 140 21.72 26.93 -8.74
CA ILE A 140 22.21 26.76 -10.12
C ILE A 140 22.33 28.13 -10.81
N THR A 141 21.26 28.93 -10.76
CA THR A 141 21.21 30.26 -11.37
C THR A 141 22.31 31.18 -10.82
N LEU A 142 22.49 31.21 -9.49
CA LEU A 142 23.52 32.03 -8.86
C LEU A 142 24.92 31.56 -9.24
N LYS A 143 25.12 30.25 -9.41
CA LYS A 143 26.44 29.70 -9.78
C LYS A 143 26.82 30.06 -11.22
N GLU A 144 25.87 30.00 -12.16
CA GLU A 144 26.07 30.43 -13.54
C GLU A 144 26.38 31.93 -13.67
N GLN A 145 25.76 32.75 -12.81
CA GLN A 145 25.90 34.21 -12.83
C GLN A 145 27.10 34.73 -12.00
N GLU A 146 28.00 33.85 -11.56
CA GLU A 146 29.11 34.19 -10.66
C GLU A 146 28.66 34.92 -9.38
N GLY A 147 27.47 34.55 -8.88
CA GLY A 147 26.87 35.10 -7.68
C GLY A 147 27.72 34.90 -6.43
N SER A 148 27.43 35.69 -5.39
CA SER A 148 28.18 35.62 -4.13
C SER A 148 28.07 34.22 -3.50
N GLY A 149 29.22 33.65 -3.14
CA GLY A 149 29.30 32.36 -2.45
C GLY A 149 28.44 32.30 -1.19
N ASP A 150 28.37 33.38 -0.41
CA ASP A 150 27.53 33.45 0.81
C ASP A 150 26.04 33.26 0.50
N THR A 151 25.58 33.74 -0.66
CA THR A 151 24.17 33.57 -1.09
C THR A 151 23.92 32.14 -1.54
N ILE A 152 24.86 31.53 -2.27
CA ILE A 152 24.81 30.13 -2.68
C ILE A 152 24.79 29.20 -1.45
N PHE A 153 25.62 29.48 -0.43
CA PHE A 153 25.61 28.72 0.82
C PHE A 153 24.27 28.83 1.56
N GLY A 154 23.67 30.03 1.60
CA GLY A 154 22.35 30.20 2.20
C GLY A 154 21.26 29.36 1.51
N HIS A 155 21.23 29.31 0.18
CA HIS A 155 20.29 28.44 -0.53
C HIS A 155 20.61 26.95 -0.38
N ARG A 156 21.89 26.57 -0.27
CA ARG A 156 22.29 25.20 0.02
C ARG A 156 21.80 24.73 1.39
N ASP A 157 21.89 25.59 2.41
CA ASP A 157 21.36 25.29 3.73
C ASP A 157 19.83 25.11 3.69
N ASN A 158 19.13 25.94 2.90
CA ASN A 158 17.69 25.78 2.69
C ASN A 158 17.34 24.46 1.98
N LEU A 159 18.11 24.05 0.97
CA LEU A 159 17.92 22.77 0.28
C LEU A 159 18.13 21.58 1.22
N GLU A 160 19.19 21.61 2.03
CA GLU A 160 19.47 20.56 3.02
C GLU A 160 18.38 20.53 4.12
N GLN A 161 17.87 21.69 4.52
CA GLN A 161 16.78 21.76 5.48
C GLN A 161 15.47 21.20 4.90
N ALA A 162 15.15 21.53 3.65
CA ALA A 162 13.98 20.98 2.96
C ALA A 162 14.03 19.45 2.83
N GLU A 163 15.20 18.88 2.53
CA GLU A 163 15.41 17.42 2.52
C GLU A 163 15.11 16.80 3.90
N LYS A 164 15.68 17.36 4.98
CA LYS A 164 15.44 16.87 6.35
C LYS A 164 13.98 16.98 6.76
N ASP A 165 13.32 18.06 6.38
CA ASP A 165 11.90 18.27 6.70
C ASP A 165 11.02 17.29 5.92
N ILE A 166 11.34 17.01 4.65
CA ILE A 166 10.69 15.95 3.87
C ILE A 166 10.91 14.58 4.53
N ASP A 167 12.12 14.23 4.94
CA ASP A 167 12.38 12.97 5.62
C ASP A 167 11.55 12.82 6.89
N ALA A 168 11.42 13.88 7.68
CA ALA A 168 10.59 13.89 8.88
C ALA A 168 9.10 13.70 8.56
N LEU A 169 8.61 14.37 7.52
CA LEU A 169 7.21 14.26 7.06
C LEU A 169 6.92 12.87 6.48
N LEU A 170 7.82 12.31 5.69
CA LEU A 170 7.70 10.97 5.11
C LEU A 170 7.75 9.89 6.19
N ASN A 171 8.63 10.01 7.19
CA ASN A 171 8.64 9.10 8.33
C ASN A 171 7.31 9.16 9.11
N THR A 172 6.77 10.37 9.29
CA THR A 172 5.45 10.55 9.93
C THR A 172 4.34 9.89 9.10
N ALA A 173 4.35 10.06 7.78
CA ALA A 173 3.41 9.40 6.88
C ALA A 173 3.54 7.87 6.95
N ILE A 174 4.76 7.34 6.86
CA ILE A 174 5.06 5.90 6.96
C ILE A 174 4.55 5.32 8.28
N ASP A 175 4.74 6.02 9.40
CA ASP A 175 4.28 5.55 10.70
C ASP A 175 2.74 5.51 10.80
N LEU A 176 2.05 6.50 10.25
CA LEU A 176 0.58 6.49 10.15
C LEU A 176 0.09 5.33 9.29
N GLU A 177 0.73 5.06 8.16
CA GLU A 177 0.34 3.95 7.29
C GLU A 177 0.69 2.59 7.87
N ARG A 178 1.80 2.48 8.59
CA ARG A 178 2.16 1.26 9.31
C ARG A 178 1.19 0.98 10.44
N ALA A 179 0.72 2.00 11.16
CA ALA A 179 -0.31 1.84 12.18
C ALA A 179 -1.63 1.35 11.57
N ALA A 180 -2.07 1.95 10.46
CA ALA A 180 -3.27 1.53 9.74
C ALA A 180 -3.14 0.11 9.17
N PHE A 181 -1.99 -0.22 8.57
CA PHE A 181 -1.67 -1.55 8.06
C PHE A 181 -1.74 -2.60 9.17
N ASN A 182 -1.13 -2.33 10.33
CA ASN A 182 -1.14 -3.25 11.45
C ASN A 182 -2.54 -3.47 12.02
N ALA A 183 -3.36 -2.42 12.08
CA ALA A 183 -4.76 -2.51 12.47
C ALA A 183 -5.55 -3.40 11.50
N ASN A 184 -5.42 -3.15 10.19
CA ASN A 184 -6.08 -3.94 9.15
C ASN A 184 -5.59 -5.40 9.17
N ARG A 185 -4.29 -5.64 9.34
CA ARG A 185 -3.71 -6.99 9.46
C ARG A 185 -4.23 -7.74 10.69
N SER A 186 -4.32 -7.06 11.83
CA SER A 186 -4.88 -7.65 13.05
C SER A 186 -6.35 -8.05 12.84
N GLN A 187 -7.14 -7.17 12.23
CA GLN A 187 -8.54 -7.44 11.89
C GLN A 187 -8.68 -8.61 10.91
N ALA A 188 -7.87 -8.63 9.84
CA ALA A 188 -7.85 -9.70 8.86
C ALA A 188 -7.51 -11.06 9.51
N ASN A 189 -6.50 -11.11 10.38
CA ASN A 189 -6.13 -12.32 11.11
C ASN A 189 -7.24 -12.80 12.04
N SER A 190 -7.91 -11.88 12.76
CA SER A 190 -9.06 -12.21 13.62
C SER A 190 -10.20 -12.82 12.80
N ASN A 191 -10.54 -12.21 11.66
CA ASN A 191 -11.59 -12.69 10.76
C ASN A 191 -11.23 -14.05 10.12
N ALA A 192 -9.97 -14.25 9.75
CA ALA A 192 -9.48 -15.51 9.21
C ALA A 192 -9.58 -16.62 10.27
N ASN A 193 -9.14 -16.37 11.50
CA ASN A 193 -9.25 -17.33 12.61
C ASN A 193 -10.71 -17.70 12.91
N LEU A 194 -11.61 -16.72 12.91
CA LEU A 194 -13.05 -16.96 13.07
C LEU A 194 -13.61 -17.80 11.91
N THR A 195 -13.17 -17.53 10.68
CA THR A 195 -13.55 -18.32 9.50
C THR A 195 -13.08 -19.77 9.63
N TYR A 196 -11.84 -19.99 10.05
CA TYR A 196 -11.31 -21.34 10.32
C TYR A 196 -12.13 -22.05 11.40
N ALA A 197 -12.41 -21.40 12.53
CA ALA A 197 -13.19 -21.97 13.61
C ALA A 197 -14.61 -22.36 13.15
N ILE A 198 -15.29 -21.48 12.42
CA ILE A 198 -16.63 -21.76 11.88
C ILE A 198 -16.59 -22.91 10.87
N ASN A 199 -15.59 -22.97 10.00
CA ASN A 199 -15.44 -24.07 9.06
C ASN A 199 -15.17 -25.40 9.76
N THR A 200 -14.31 -25.43 10.79
CA THR A 200 -14.08 -26.63 11.60
C THR A 200 -15.36 -27.09 12.29
N ILE A 201 -16.11 -26.18 12.93
CA ILE A 201 -17.40 -26.49 13.57
C ILE A 201 -18.39 -27.00 12.53
N SER A 202 -18.43 -26.41 11.34
CA SER A 202 -19.34 -26.81 10.26
C SER A 202 -19.04 -28.21 9.73
N ILE A 203 -17.75 -28.57 9.59
CA ILE A 203 -17.33 -29.93 9.22
C ILE A 203 -17.74 -30.92 10.30
N LEU A 204 -17.46 -30.62 11.57
CA LEU A 204 -17.85 -31.48 12.70
C LEU A 204 -19.37 -31.64 12.79
N ALA A 205 -20.13 -30.56 12.61
CA ALA A 205 -21.60 -30.59 12.59
C ALA A 205 -22.13 -31.43 11.42
N SER A 206 -21.54 -31.31 10.24
CA SER A 206 -21.89 -32.11 9.06
C SER A 206 -21.60 -33.59 9.26
N LEU A 207 -20.46 -33.93 9.85
CA LEU A 207 -20.09 -35.30 10.22
C LEU A 207 -21.08 -35.87 11.25
N GLY A 208 -21.37 -35.10 12.30
CA GLY A 208 -22.35 -35.49 13.34
C GLY A 208 -23.75 -35.69 12.78
N LEU A 209 -24.20 -34.80 11.90
CA LEU A 209 -25.46 -34.94 11.17
C LEU A 209 -25.47 -36.19 10.30
N ALA A 210 -24.39 -36.48 9.56
CA ALA A 210 -24.30 -37.67 8.74
C ALA A 210 -24.41 -38.96 9.57
N ILE A 211 -23.69 -39.04 10.70
CA ILE A 211 -23.74 -40.17 11.63
C ILE A 211 -25.16 -40.33 12.21
N PHE A 212 -25.74 -39.24 12.71
CA PHE A 212 -27.09 -39.25 13.30
C PHE A 212 -28.16 -39.65 12.28
N THR A 213 -28.07 -39.11 11.07
CA THR A 213 -28.99 -39.42 9.96
C THR A 213 -28.86 -40.89 9.54
N GLY A 214 -27.63 -41.39 9.41
CA GLY A 214 -27.35 -42.80 9.14
C GLY A 214 -27.93 -43.73 10.22
N TRP A 215 -27.79 -43.35 11.49
CA TRP A 215 -28.38 -44.06 12.62
C TRP A 215 -29.92 -44.08 12.57
N ILE A 216 -30.56 -42.94 12.29
CA ILE A 216 -32.02 -42.87 12.11
C ILE A 216 -32.48 -43.76 10.96
N ILE A 217 -31.81 -43.70 9.79
CA ILE A 217 -32.17 -44.52 8.62
C ILE A 217 -32.04 -46.01 8.97
N SER A 218 -30.94 -46.41 9.60
CA SER A 218 -30.72 -47.79 10.04
C SER A 218 -31.87 -48.28 10.93
N ARG A 219 -32.22 -47.52 11.97
CA ARG A 219 -33.23 -47.94 12.94
C ARG A 219 -34.67 -47.85 12.43
N THR A 220 -35.00 -46.83 11.64
CA THR A 220 -36.39 -46.54 11.23
C THR A 220 -36.77 -47.12 9.88
N VAL A 221 -35.79 -47.45 9.03
CA VAL A 221 -36.00 -47.96 7.68
C VAL A 221 -35.36 -49.35 7.52
N ALA A 222 -34.06 -49.49 7.76
CA ALA A 222 -33.35 -50.73 7.44
C ALA A 222 -33.77 -51.90 8.36
N ASP A 223 -33.75 -51.70 9.67
CA ASP A 223 -34.16 -52.70 10.68
C ASP A 223 -35.59 -53.25 10.50
N PRO A 224 -36.62 -52.41 10.26
CA PRO A 224 -37.96 -52.94 10.00
C PRO A 224 -38.06 -53.70 8.66
N ILE A 225 -37.32 -53.29 7.63
CA ILE A 225 -37.31 -54.00 6.33
C ILE A 225 -36.63 -55.36 6.47
N THR A 226 -35.51 -55.45 7.19
CA THR A 226 -34.80 -56.71 7.39
C THR A 226 -35.56 -57.69 8.29
N LYS A 227 -36.39 -57.21 9.22
CA LYS A 227 -37.28 -58.03 10.06
C LYS A 227 -38.58 -58.48 9.37
N LEU A 228 -38.91 -57.91 8.20
CA LEU A 228 -40.07 -58.27 7.38
C LEU A 228 -39.73 -59.33 6.31
N LYS A 229 -38.45 -59.68 6.15
CA LYS A 229 -37.99 -60.88 5.45
C LYS A 229 -37.93 -62.05 6.42
#